data_AF-A0A7K2D567-F1
#
_entry.id   AF-A0A7K2D567-F1
#
_cell.length_a   1.000
_cell.length_b   1.000
_cell.length_c   1.000
_cell.angle_alpha   90.00
_cell.angle_beta   90.00
_cell.angle_gamma   90.00
#
_symmetry.space_group_name_H-M   'P 1'
#
loop_
_entity.id
_entity.type
_entity.pdbx_description
1 polymer ?
#
loop_
_entity_poly.entity_id
_entity_poly.type
_entity_poly.pdbx_seq_one_letter_code
_entity_poly.pdbx_strand_id
1 'polypeptide(L)'
;MGRRTGLESRPSLYVESGGWPHCELAVVAPPEAHLARGAALRLHEAMESNRWGLRETSRKTGLSTKVLANLLHGHTWPTLPTIARLEMRLETEIWGDEHTSTPT
;
A
#
# COMPACT_ATOMS: atom_id res chain seq x y z
N MET A 1 -2.18 -24.68 16.83
CA MET A 1 -2.10 -23.24 16.50
C MET A 1 -2.41 -23.08 15.03
N GLY A 2 -3.53 -22.42 14.70
CA GLY A 2 -4.05 -22.35 13.33
C GLY A 2 -3.15 -21.54 12.40
N ARG A 3 -2.88 -22.10 11.21
CA ARG A 3 -2.28 -21.35 10.10
C ARG A 3 -3.21 -20.20 9.77
N ARG A 4 -2.82 -18.98 10.13
CA ARG A 4 -3.50 -17.75 9.71
C ARG A 4 -3.26 -17.63 8.21
N THR A 5 -4.30 -17.86 7.43
CA THR A 5 -4.38 -17.54 6.00
C THR A 5 -3.91 -16.10 5.80
N GLY A 6 -2.93 -15.89 4.93
CA GLY A 6 -2.11 -14.67 4.88
C GLY A 6 -2.87 -13.35 4.69
N LEU A 7 -4.10 -13.40 4.17
CA LEU A 7 -4.95 -12.23 3.94
C LEU A 7 -5.81 -11.81 5.14
N GLU A 8 -5.94 -12.65 6.17
CA GLU A 8 -6.76 -12.34 7.36
C GLU A 8 -6.09 -11.31 8.30
N SER A 9 -4.78 -11.15 8.17
CA SER A 9 -3.97 -10.24 9.00
C SER A 9 -3.65 -8.97 8.21
N ARG A 10 -3.64 -7.80 8.89
CA ARG A 10 -3.38 -6.51 8.23
C ARG A 10 -1.95 -6.44 7.67
N PRO A 11 -1.70 -5.76 6.53
CA PRO A 11 -0.37 -5.69 5.91
C PRO A 11 0.76 -5.28 6.86
N SER A 12 0.52 -4.33 7.77
CA SER A 12 1.54 -3.85 8.71
C SER A 12 2.03 -4.89 9.73
N LEU A 13 1.37 -6.05 9.87
CA LEU A 13 1.86 -7.16 10.70
C LEU A 13 3.03 -7.91 10.08
N TYR A 14 3.30 -7.71 8.80
CA TYR A 14 4.43 -8.32 8.10
C TYR A 14 5.69 -7.45 8.13
N VAL A 15 5.69 -6.32 8.86
CA VAL A 15 6.87 -5.47 9.05
C VAL A 15 7.86 -6.17 9.97
N GLU A 16 9.10 -6.32 9.50
CA GLU A 16 10.23 -6.81 10.29
C GLU A 16 11.02 -5.66 10.91
N SER A 17 11.25 -4.59 10.14
CA SER A 17 12.01 -3.42 10.59
C SER A 17 11.44 -2.11 10.02
N GLY A 18 11.67 -1.00 10.72
CA GLY A 18 11.21 0.33 10.30
C GLY A 18 9.73 0.61 10.57
N GLY A 19 9.15 1.55 9.81
CA GLY A 19 7.77 1.99 9.97
C GLY A 19 7.04 1.98 8.63
N TRP A 20 5.83 1.40 8.59
CA TRP A 20 5.03 1.41 7.37
C TRP A 20 4.79 2.85 6.86
N PRO A 21 4.86 3.12 5.54
CA PRO A 21 5.23 2.21 4.45
C PRO A 21 6.75 2.08 4.20
N HIS A 22 7.58 2.92 4.81
CA HIS A 22 9.05 2.91 4.72
C HIS A 22 9.69 1.83 5.62
N CYS A 23 9.32 0.58 5.39
CA CYS A 23 9.69 -0.57 6.22
C CYS A 23 10.38 -1.66 5.39
N GLU A 24 11.03 -2.61 6.07
CA GLU A 24 11.38 -3.91 5.49
C GLU A 24 10.31 -4.92 5.90
N LEU A 25 9.85 -5.72 4.94
CA LEU A 25 8.89 -6.80 5.19
C LEU A 25 9.65 -8.07 5.54
N ALA A 26 9.10 -8.84 6.48
CA ALA A 26 9.63 -10.14 6.86
C ALA A 26 9.72 -11.07 5.64
N VAL A 27 10.72 -11.96 5.62
CA VAL A 27 10.90 -12.96 4.54
C VAL A 27 9.67 -13.85 4.32
N VAL A 28 8.85 -14.04 5.36
CA VAL A 28 7.60 -14.81 5.32
C VAL A 28 6.39 -14.01 4.85
N ALA A 29 6.57 -12.73 4.52
CA ALA A 29 5.50 -11.87 4.04
C ALA A 29 4.94 -12.41 2.71
N PRO A 30 3.62 -12.46 2.56
CA PRO A 30 3.02 -12.89 1.31
C PRO A 30 3.26 -11.84 0.21
N PRO A 31 3.26 -12.20 -1.08
CA PRO A 31 3.45 -11.26 -2.19
C PRO A 31 2.50 -10.05 -2.14
N GLU A 32 1.26 -10.26 -1.69
CA GLU A 32 0.27 -9.20 -1.52
C GLU A 32 0.74 -8.11 -0.55
N ALA A 33 1.58 -8.42 0.43
CA ALA A 33 2.08 -7.45 1.40
C ALA A 33 3.09 -6.49 0.75
N HIS A 34 3.91 -6.99 -0.19
CA HIS A 34 4.82 -6.17 -0.99
C HIS A 34 4.03 -5.19 -1.86
N LEU A 35 2.98 -5.68 -2.52
CA LEU A 35 2.08 -4.86 -3.33
C LEU A 35 1.36 -3.80 -2.49
N ALA A 36 0.85 -4.19 -1.32
CA ALA A 36 0.20 -3.26 -0.39
C ALA A 36 1.15 -2.16 0.09
N ARG A 37 2.40 -2.52 0.41
CA ARG A 37 3.45 -1.57 0.80
C ARG A 37 3.81 -0.65 -0.35
N GLY A 38 4.00 -1.19 -1.55
CA GLY A 38 4.29 -0.42 -2.77
C GLY A 38 3.20 0.61 -3.07
N ALA A 39 1.93 0.24 -2.90
CA ALA A 39 0.82 1.16 -3.06
C ALA A 39 0.76 2.25 -1.99
N ALA A 40 1.02 1.90 -0.72
CA ALA A 40 1.06 2.87 0.36
C ALA A 40 2.25 3.84 0.21
N LEU A 41 3.41 3.37 -0.24
CA LEU A 41 4.61 4.17 -0.48
C LEU A 41 4.35 5.21 -1.56
N ARG A 42 3.88 4.78 -2.73
CA ARG A 42 3.57 5.69 -3.85
C ARG A 42 2.46 6.68 -3.52
N LEU A 43 1.46 6.27 -2.74
CA LEU A 43 0.44 7.19 -2.22
C LEU A 43 1.07 8.25 -1.32
N HIS A 44 1.96 7.86 -0.41
CA HIS A 44 2.67 8.79 0.47
C HIS A 44 3.52 9.78 -0.33
N GLU A 45 4.33 9.28 -1.28
CA GLU A 45 5.19 10.11 -2.14
C GLU A 45 4.40 11.08 -3.01
N ALA A 46 3.28 10.64 -3.59
CA ALA A 46 2.40 11.50 -4.38
C ALA A 46 1.76 12.59 -3.52
N MET A 47 1.35 12.25 -2.29
CA MET A 47 0.81 13.23 -1.34
C MET A 47 1.85 14.28 -0.94
N GLU A 48 3.07 13.85 -0.59
CA GLU A 48 4.16 14.76 -0.22
C GLU A 48 4.55 15.68 -1.38
N SER A 49 4.75 15.13 -2.58
CA SER A 49 5.17 15.88 -3.78
C SER A 49 4.16 16.97 -4.16
N ASN A 50 2.86 16.67 -4.02
CA ASN A 50 1.79 17.62 -4.30
C ASN A 50 1.39 18.48 -3.09
N ARG A 51 2.00 18.27 -1.92
CA ARG A 51 1.64 18.90 -0.63
C ARG A 51 0.16 18.70 -0.27
N TRP A 52 -0.38 17.52 -0.57
CA TRP A 52 -1.76 17.16 -0.29
C TRP A 52 -1.90 16.44 1.05
N GLY A 53 -2.82 16.92 1.87
CA GLY A 53 -3.31 16.16 3.03
C GLY A 53 -4.45 15.21 2.65
N LEU A 54 -4.82 14.31 3.56
CA LEU A 54 -5.85 13.27 3.36
C LEU A 54 -7.16 13.78 2.72
N ARG A 55 -7.63 14.97 3.14
CA ARG A 55 -8.86 15.57 2.62
C ARG A 55 -8.74 15.96 1.14
N GLU A 56 -7.61 16.52 0.74
CA GLU A 56 -7.38 16.90 -0.66
C GLU A 56 -7.21 15.65 -1.52
N THR A 57 -6.41 14.69 -1.05
CA THR A 57 -6.25 13.39 -1.72
C THR A 57 -7.59 12.67 -1.89
N SER A 58 -8.46 12.72 -0.87
CA SER A 58 -9.82 12.16 -0.95
C SER A 58 -10.65 12.81 -2.06
N ARG A 59 -10.60 14.15 -2.18
CA ARG A 59 -11.29 14.88 -3.26
C ARG A 59 -10.78 14.51 -4.65
N LYS A 60 -9.47 14.33 -4.81
CA LYS A 60 -8.84 14.01 -6.10
C LYS A 60 -9.08 12.57 -6.54
N THR A 61 -9.02 11.62 -5.60
CA THR A 61 -9.12 10.18 -5.87
C THR A 61 -10.54 9.65 -5.82
N GLY A 62 -11.46 10.36 -5.14
CA GLY A 62 -12.80 9.87 -4.81
C GLY A 62 -12.81 8.77 -3.74
N LEU A 63 -11.66 8.48 -3.12
CA LEU A 63 -11.55 7.56 -1.98
C LEU A 63 -11.87 8.30 -0.68
N SER A 64 -12.45 7.61 0.31
CA SER A 64 -12.68 8.21 1.62
C SER A 64 -11.35 8.45 2.35
N THR A 65 -11.30 9.48 3.19
CA THR A 65 -10.14 9.75 4.07
C THR A 65 -9.80 8.54 4.95
N LYS A 66 -10.81 7.77 5.37
CA LYS A 66 -10.62 6.53 6.13
C LYS A 66 -9.89 5.45 5.32
N VAL A 67 -10.26 5.25 4.06
CA VAL A 67 -9.56 4.28 3.18
C VAL A 67 -8.11 4.70 2.99
N LEU A 68 -7.87 5.98 2.67
CA LEU A 68 -6.52 6.52 2.49
C LEU A 68 -5.67 6.37 3.76
N ALA A 69 -6.22 6.74 4.92
CA ALA A 69 -5.53 6.56 6.20
C ALA A 69 -5.24 5.09 6.48
N ASN A 70 -6.18 4.18 6.24
CA ASN A 70 -5.94 2.75 6.47
C ASN A 70 -4.84 2.19 5.55
N LEU A 71 -4.73 2.65 4.32
CA LEU A 71 -3.62 2.27 3.42
C LEU A 71 -2.28 2.79 3.93
N LEU A 72 -2.22 4.08 4.29
CA LEU A 72 -1.01 4.73 4.78
C LEU A 72 -0.50 4.17 6.12
N HIS A 73 -1.35 3.47 6.89
CA HIS A 73 -0.97 2.79 8.13
C HIS A 73 -0.92 1.25 7.99
N GLY A 74 -1.13 0.71 6.79
CA GLY A 74 -1.10 -0.73 6.54
C GLY A 74 -2.19 -1.51 7.28
N HIS A 75 -3.32 -0.86 7.57
CA HIS A 75 -4.46 -1.45 8.28
C HIS A 75 -5.41 -2.24 7.37
N THR A 76 -5.36 -2.00 6.05
CA THR A 76 -6.20 -2.69 5.07
C THR A 76 -5.38 -3.07 3.85
N TRP A 77 -5.77 -4.17 3.22
CA TRP A 77 -5.31 -4.53 1.88
C TRP A 77 -5.91 -3.56 0.86
N PRO A 78 -5.12 -3.03 -0.10
CA PRO A 78 -5.70 -2.33 -1.23
C PRO A 78 -6.48 -3.32 -2.09
N THR A 79 -7.63 -2.87 -2.59
CA THR A 79 -8.45 -3.64 -3.52
C THR A 79 -8.21 -3.17 -4.94
N LEU A 80 -8.52 -4.00 -5.94
CA LEU A 80 -8.38 -3.62 -7.35
C LEU A 80 -9.07 -2.27 -7.70
N PRO A 81 -10.32 -1.99 -7.25
CA PRO A 81 -10.92 -0.67 -7.48
C PRO A 81 -10.18 0.48 -6.79
N THR A 82 -9.51 0.22 -5.67
CA THR A 82 -8.70 1.21 -4.95
C THR A 82 -7.45 1.54 -5.74
N ILE A 83 -6.73 0.52 -6.21
CA ILE A 83 -5.54 0.67 -7.04
C ILE A 83 -5.86 1.46 -8.31
N ALA A 84 -6.88 1.04 -9.07
CA ALA A 84 -7.27 1.72 -10.31
C ALA A 84 -7.58 3.22 -10.11
N ARG A 85 -8.26 3.57 -9.01
CA ARG A 85 -8.55 4.98 -8.69
C ARG A 85 -7.31 5.78 -8.32
N LEU A 86 -6.33 5.15 -7.66
CA LEU A 86 -5.06 5.79 -7.33
C LEU A 86 -4.24 6.01 -8.60
N GLU A 87 -4.07 4.99 -9.44
CA GLU A 87 -3.30 5.08 -10.69
C GLU A 87 -3.86 6.14 -11.64
N MET A 88 -5.18 6.11 -11.88
CA MET A 88 -5.84 7.08 -12.77
C MET A 88 -5.75 8.53 -12.28
N ARG A 89 -5.50 8.77 -10.99
CA ARG A 89 -5.61 10.11 -10.39
C ARG A 89 -4.29 10.67 -9.89
N LEU A 90 -3.34 9.79 -9.59
CA LEU A 90 -1.98 10.15 -9.21
C LEU A 90 -1.03 10.06 -10.41
N GLU A 91 -1.51 9.61 -11.58
CA GLU A 91 -0.72 9.42 -12.81
C GLU A 91 0.58 8.62 -12.56
N THR A 92 0.52 7.76 -11.55
CA THR A 92 1.65 6.98 -11.06
C THR A 92 1.25 5.53 -11.16
N GLU A 93 2.12 4.72 -11.76
CA GLU A 93 1.96 3.27 -11.77
C GLU A 93 2.11 2.75 -10.35
N ILE A 94 1.01 2.29 -9.75
CA ILE A 94 0.97 1.86 -8.35
C ILE A 94 1.49 0.42 -8.25
N TRP A 95 1.19 -0.41 -9.25
CA TRP A 95 1.75 -1.73 -9.42
C TRP A 95 3.18 -1.63 -9.97
N GLY A 96 4.20 -1.86 -9.14
CA GLY A 96 5.59 -1.86 -9.63
C GLY A 96 5.95 -3.08 -10.49
N ASP A 97 6.96 -2.93 -11.34
CA ASP A 97 7.63 -3.97 -12.15
C ASP A 97 8.35 -5.09 -11.34
N GLU A 98 7.98 -5.29 -10.07
CA GLU A 98 8.65 -6.21 -9.14
C GLU A 98 8.48 -7.70 -9.51
N HIS A 99 7.68 -8.02 -10.53
CA HIS A 99 7.58 -9.36 -11.11
C HIS A 99 8.85 -9.83 -11.84
N THR A 100 9.82 -8.95 -12.10
CA THR A 100 11.01 -9.29 -12.90
C THR A 100 12.21 -9.77 -12.10
N SER A 101 12.21 -9.62 -10.77
CA SER A 101 13.30 -10.13 -9.94
C SER A 101 12.95 -11.51 -9.40
N THR A 102 13.02 -12.52 -10.27
CA THR A 102 13.21 -13.90 -9.82
C THR A 102 14.56 -13.94 -9.10
N PRO A 103 14.63 -14.24 -7.79
CA PRO A 103 15.93 -14.49 -7.20
C PRO A 103 16.45 -15.80 -7.81
N THR A 104 17.57 -15.69 -8.51
CA THR A 104 18.35 -16.84 -9.01
C THR A 104 18.99 -17.57 -7.84
#